data_AF-A0A7S2QUK6-F1
#
_entry.id   AF-A0A7S2QUK6-F1
#
_cell.length_a   1.000
_cell.length_b   1.000
_cell.length_c   1.000
_cell.angle_alpha   90.00
_cell.angle_beta   90.00
_cell.angle_gamma   90.00
#
_symmetry.space_group_name_H-M   'P 1'
#
loop_
_entity.id
_entity.type
_entity.pdbx_description
1 polymer ?
#
loop_
_entity_poly.entity_id
_entity_poly.type
_entity_poly.pdbx_seq_one_letter_code
_entity_poly.pdbx_strand_id
1 'polypeptide(L)'
;MSDFDNMLNSFESEVEKRPKKKSKKRKLDNSPSRTSQDLSGGASGDVAEDSGSVNDLPSAIGRAPKVNFLVVGMQKAGTSWMYKMFEDHPSIALSKEKEVHYWDMHFKKDDLWYESQFPDDVEGKVVGEVTPDYLSMWMEKVGKIHTYNPKMKVVVIYRDEIDRAWSAFLMWCRIEKKDVSAMSEDEVFDSLTNDYYQSRSNLAGGLGNYLQKFPKEQLFVADFKDIRERPQELMNDVFQFLGVPSLLIQEEKLSKNYQITTDRTAVLENVQNAVPEGLKENLAARLKEFYRPMVKANKAALKKFREVANG
;
A
#
# COMPACT_ATOMS: atom_id res chain seq x y z
N MET A 1 13.02 -2.52 -26.80
CA MET A 1 11.59 -2.11 -26.70
C MET A 1 10.64 -3.22 -27.17
N SER A 2 10.98 -4.09 -28.13
CA SER A 2 10.06 -5.11 -28.68
C SER A 2 9.74 -6.32 -27.78
N ASP A 3 10.63 -6.70 -26.86
CA ASP A 3 10.47 -7.98 -26.13
C ASP A 3 9.59 -7.88 -24.87
N PHE A 4 9.42 -6.67 -24.34
CA PHE A 4 8.61 -6.42 -23.13
C PHE A 4 7.13 -6.31 -23.46
N ASP A 5 6.78 -5.66 -24.57
CA ASP A 5 5.41 -5.56 -25.07
C ASP A 5 4.87 -6.93 -25.51
N ASN A 6 5.72 -7.78 -26.09
CA ASN A 6 5.36 -9.16 -26.44
C ASN A 6 5.07 -10.04 -25.20
N MET A 7 5.69 -9.75 -24.06
CA MET A 7 5.45 -10.48 -22.81
C MET A 7 4.14 -10.05 -22.13
N LEU A 8 3.82 -8.75 -22.15
CA LEU A 8 2.56 -8.18 -21.65
C LEU A 8 1.36 -8.73 -22.45
N ASN A 9 1.47 -8.73 -23.78
CA ASN A 9 0.41 -9.23 -24.66
C ASN A 9 0.18 -10.75 -24.50
N SER A 10 1.25 -11.52 -24.24
CA SER A 10 1.15 -12.96 -23.96
C SER A 10 0.35 -13.24 -22.68
N PHE A 11 0.63 -12.47 -21.61
CA PHE A 11 -0.05 -12.59 -20.31
C PHE A 11 -1.54 -12.23 -20.39
N GLU A 12 -1.89 -11.14 -21.09
CA GLU A 12 -3.28 -10.71 -21.28
C GLU A 12 -4.10 -11.75 -22.08
N SER A 13 -3.49 -12.37 -23.10
CA SER A 13 -4.15 -13.37 -23.94
C SER A 13 -4.41 -14.72 -23.24
N GLU A 14 -3.64 -15.07 -22.20
CA GLU A 14 -3.85 -16.28 -21.39
C GLU A 14 -4.91 -16.08 -20.31
N VAL A 15 -5.09 -14.85 -19.82
CA VAL A 15 -6.13 -14.50 -18.83
C VAL A 15 -7.53 -14.51 -19.46
N GLU A 16 -7.68 -14.09 -20.71
CA GLU A 16 -8.98 -14.09 -21.40
C GLU A 16 -9.52 -15.48 -21.77
N LYS A 17 -8.65 -16.49 -21.91
CA LYS A 17 -9.05 -17.84 -22.33
C LYS A 17 -9.67 -18.69 -21.22
N ARG A 18 -9.77 -18.20 -19.98
CA ARG A 18 -10.31 -18.95 -18.86
C ARG A 18 -11.85 -18.84 -18.80
N PRO A 19 -12.57 -19.95 -18.55
CA PRO A 19 -14.03 -19.94 -18.51
C PRO A 19 -14.54 -19.08 -17.35
N LYS A 20 -15.33 -18.03 -17.67
CA LYS A 20 -15.98 -17.15 -16.68
C LYS A 20 -17.03 -17.94 -15.90
N LYS A 21 -16.75 -18.29 -14.63
CA LYS A 21 -17.78 -18.82 -13.71
C LYS A 21 -18.78 -17.71 -13.37
N LYS A 22 -20.07 -17.95 -13.64
CA LYS A 22 -21.18 -17.02 -13.37
C LYS A 22 -21.31 -16.76 -11.86
N SER A 23 -21.05 -15.54 -11.40
CA SER A 23 -21.39 -15.12 -10.03
C SER A 23 -22.88 -14.74 -9.95
N LYS A 24 -23.60 -15.31 -8.97
CA LYS A 24 -25.00 -14.98 -8.69
C LYS A 24 -25.07 -13.58 -8.07
N LYS A 25 -25.77 -12.65 -8.73
CA LYS A 25 -26.10 -11.31 -8.21
C LYS A 25 -26.99 -11.43 -6.95
N ARG A 26 -26.55 -10.87 -5.82
CA ARG A 26 -27.43 -10.56 -4.67
C ARG A 26 -28.00 -9.14 -4.86
N LYS A 27 -29.33 -9.01 -4.74
CA LYS A 27 -30.06 -7.74 -4.77
C LYS A 27 -29.82 -6.98 -3.45
N LEU A 28 -29.46 -5.70 -3.55
CA LEU A 28 -29.56 -4.74 -2.45
C LEU A 28 -30.95 -4.13 -2.48
N ASP A 29 -31.61 -4.14 -1.34
CA ASP A 29 -32.96 -3.65 -1.12
C ASP A 29 -32.93 -2.13 -0.85
N ASN A 30 -33.85 -1.41 -1.47
CA ASN A 30 -34.02 0.05 -1.40
C ASN A 30 -35.36 0.33 -0.71
N SER A 31 -35.36 1.08 0.39
CA SER A 31 -36.57 1.73 0.89
C SER A 31 -36.27 3.07 1.58
N PRO A 32 -37.24 4.01 1.58
CA PRO A 32 -36.96 5.43 1.42
C PRO A 32 -37.22 6.32 2.65
N SER A 33 -36.78 7.57 2.45
CA SER A 33 -36.87 8.83 3.21
C SER A 33 -38.01 9.07 4.20
N ARG A 34 -37.70 9.90 5.22
CA ARG A 34 -38.67 10.70 5.98
C ARG A 34 -38.40 12.20 5.81
N THR A 35 -39.51 12.93 5.79
CA THR A 35 -39.79 14.33 5.46
C THR A 35 -39.77 15.28 6.66
N SER A 36 -39.57 16.58 6.40
CA SER A 36 -40.12 17.74 7.13
C SER A 36 -39.89 18.99 6.25
N GLN A 37 -40.86 19.50 5.49
CA GLN A 37 -41.91 20.49 5.81
C GLN A 37 -41.42 21.84 6.38
N ASP A 38 -41.38 22.81 5.47
CA ASP A 38 -41.88 24.20 5.49
C ASP A 38 -42.01 24.98 6.81
N LEU A 39 -41.37 26.15 6.84
CA LEU A 39 -41.98 27.40 7.30
C LEU A 39 -41.53 28.56 6.40
N SER A 40 -42.52 29.27 5.86
CA SER A 40 -42.40 30.52 5.10
C SER A 40 -42.47 31.74 6.00
N GLY A 41 -41.84 32.83 5.58
CA GLY A 41 -41.98 34.16 6.19
C GLY A 41 -41.05 35.16 5.51
N GLY A 42 -41.60 35.95 4.58
CA GLY A 42 -40.89 37.01 3.89
C GLY A 42 -40.88 38.34 4.65
N ALA A 43 -39.86 39.15 4.39
CA ALA A 43 -39.94 40.61 4.48
C ALA A 43 -38.87 41.25 3.58
N SER A 44 -39.31 42.25 2.83
CA SER A 44 -38.63 42.99 1.77
C SER A 44 -37.55 43.95 2.29
N GLY A 45 -36.58 44.30 1.43
CA GLY A 45 -35.68 45.43 1.59
C GLY A 45 -34.72 45.57 0.41
N ASP A 46 -34.87 46.64 -0.36
CA ASP A 46 -34.15 46.97 -1.59
C ASP A 46 -32.67 47.39 -1.39
N VAL A 47 -31.97 47.41 -2.54
CA VAL A 47 -30.77 48.21 -2.93
C VAL A 47 -29.38 47.70 -2.51
N ALA A 48 -28.61 47.19 -3.48
CA ALA A 48 -27.45 47.88 -4.07
C ALA A 48 -26.59 46.89 -4.88
N GLU A 49 -26.33 47.24 -6.14
CA GLU A 49 -25.23 46.69 -6.93
C GLU A 49 -23.90 47.01 -6.23
N ASP A 50 -23.08 45.99 -5.97
CA ASP A 50 -21.64 46.19 -5.81
C ASP A 50 -20.91 45.25 -6.76
N SER A 51 -20.45 45.85 -7.85
CA SER A 51 -19.50 45.34 -8.81
C SER A 51 -18.14 45.15 -8.13
N GLY A 52 -17.98 44.06 -7.39
CA GLY A 52 -16.70 43.64 -6.80
C GLY A 52 -16.06 42.52 -7.63
N SER A 53 -15.33 42.88 -8.68
CA SER A 53 -14.35 42.02 -9.34
C SER A 53 -13.34 41.50 -8.31
N VAL A 54 -13.54 40.28 -7.81
CA VAL A 54 -12.50 39.57 -7.03
C VAL A 54 -11.71 38.71 -8.00
N ASN A 55 -10.80 39.41 -8.68
CA ASN A 55 -9.55 38.94 -9.24
C ASN A 55 -9.36 37.41 -9.29
N ASP A 56 -9.40 36.89 -10.51
CA ASP A 56 -8.49 35.85 -10.98
C ASP A 56 -7.08 36.09 -10.41
N LEU A 57 -6.75 35.39 -9.34
CA LEU A 57 -5.37 35.26 -8.90
C LEU A 57 -4.69 34.24 -9.84
N PRO A 58 -3.53 34.57 -10.42
CA PRO A 58 -2.84 33.64 -11.31
C PRO A 58 -2.52 32.36 -10.53
N SER A 59 -3.02 31.22 -10.99
CA SER A 59 -2.70 29.88 -10.46
C SER A 59 -1.27 29.42 -10.78
N ALA A 60 -0.32 30.36 -10.87
CA ALA A 60 0.99 30.16 -11.46
C ALA A 60 2.13 30.71 -10.58
N ILE A 61 2.18 30.27 -9.32
CA ILE A 61 3.44 29.95 -8.63
C ILE A 61 3.14 28.64 -7.89
N GLY A 62 3.47 27.50 -8.48
CA GLY A 62 3.17 26.20 -7.89
C GLY A 62 3.78 26.10 -6.48
N ARG A 63 2.94 25.89 -5.47
CA ARG A 63 3.37 25.60 -4.10
C ARG A 63 4.28 24.37 -4.14
N ALA A 64 5.42 24.41 -3.45
CA ALA A 64 6.29 23.25 -3.33
C ALA A 64 5.53 22.10 -2.64
N PRO A 65 5.61 20.86 -3.15
CA PRO A 65 4.87 19.73 -2.59
C PRO A 65 5.32 19.45 -1.17
N LYS A 66 4.37 19.26 -0.25
CA LYS A 66 4.66 18.98 1.16
C LYS A 66 5.26 17.58 1.36
N VAL A 67 4.82 16.57 0.61
CA VAL A 67 5.20 15.16 0.84
C VAL A 67 6.41 14.75 -0.01
N ASN A 68 7.43 14.17 0.64
CA ASN A 68 8.74 13.88 0.05
C ASN A 68 8.98 12.39 -0.19
N PHE A 69 8.34 11.49 0.58
CA PHE A 69 8.46 10.06 0.35
C PHE A 69 7.18 9.27 0.60
N LEU A 70 7.09 8.10 -0.03
CA LEU A 70 6.02 7.13 0.17
C LEU A 70 6.61 5.76 0.49
N VAL A 71 6.09 5.06 1.50
CA VAL A 71 6.23 3.60 1.60
C VAL A 71 5.02 2.97 0.93
N VAL A 72 5.22 2.50 -0.30
CA VAL A 72 4.11 2.15 -1.19
C VAL A 72 3.68 0.70 -1.08
N GLY A 73 4.47 -0.14 -0.42
CA GLY A 73 4.13 -1.55 -0.36
C GLY A 73 5.17 -2.42 0.31
N MET A 74 4.88 -3.71 0.44
CA MET A 74 3.59 -4.35 0.09
C MET A 74 2.76 -4.68 1.33
N GLN A 75 1.45 -4.83 1.14
CA GLN A 75 0.55 -5.27 2.20
C GLN A 75 1.07 -6.58 2.82
N LYS A 76 1.22 -6.60 4.15
CA LYS A 76 1.75 -7.73 4.96
C LYS A 76 3.27 -7.99 4.84
N ALA A 77 4.02 -7.03 4.36
CA ALA A 77 5.49 -7.05 4.33
C ALA A 77 6.13 -6.08 5.35
N GLY A 78 5.49 -5.80 6.49
CA GLY A 78 6.15 -5.05 7.57
C GLY A 78 6.10 -3.52 7.47
N THR A 79 5.23 -2.96 6.61
CA THR A 79 5.06 -1.49 6.51
C THR A 79 4.61 -0.84 7.82
N SER A 80 3.80 -1.50 8.65
CA SER A 80 3.46 -0.99 9.99
C SER A 80 4.66 -0.96 10.93
N TRP A 81 5.56 -1.95 10.84
CA TRP A 81 6.81 -1.95 11.60
C TRP A 81 7.67 -0.75 11.20
N MET A 82 7.84 -0.53 9.89
CA MET A 82 8.62 0.59 9.36
C MET A 82 8.00 1.95 9.72
N TYR A 83 6.67 2.09 9.62
CA TYR A 83 5.94 3.28 10.08
C TYR A 83 6.26 3.61 11.54
N LYS A 84 6.26 2.60 12.43
CA LYS A 84 6.63 2.79 13.83
C LYS A 84 8.09 3.23 14.00
N MET A 85 9.02 2.80 13.15
CA MET A 85 10.41 3.30 13.22
C MET A 85 10.52 4.77 12.82
N PHE A 86 9.69 5.23 11.88
CA PHE A 86 9.65 6.64 11.46
C PHE A 86 9.00 7.57 12.48
N GLU A 87 7.99 7.11 13.23
CA GLU A 87 7.28 7.95 14.21
C GLU A 87 8.21 8.59 15.27
N ASP A 88 9.31 7.92 15.64
CA ASP A 88 10.24 8.44 16.66
C ASP A 88 11.38 9.27 16.05
N HIS A 89 11.44 9.38 14.72
CA HIS A 89 12.55 10.03 14.06
C HIS A 89 12.36 11.56 14.03
N PRO A 90 13.23 12.37 14.68
CA PRO A 90 12.99 13.80 14.86
C PRO A 90 12.94 14.60 13.54
N SER A 91 13.63 14.11 12.51
CA SER A 91 13.65 14.72 11.17
C SER A 91 12.60 14.17 10.21
N ILE A 92 11.67 13.32 10.65
CA ILE A 92 10.59 12.79 9.82
C ILE A 92 9.23 13.26 10.37
N ALA A 93 8.33 13.64 9.48
CA ALA A 93 6.92 13.85 9.81
C ALA A 93 6.07 12.88 9.00
N LEU A 94 5.14 12.19 9.65
CA LEU A 94 4.20 11.30 8.99
C LEU A 94 2.81 11.94 8.89
N SER A 95 1.96 11.35 8.07
CA SER A 95 0.52 11.63 8.10
C SER A 95 -0.05 11.41 9.50
N LYS A 96 -1.07 12.21 9.87
CA LYS A 96 -1.76 12.16 11.16
C LYS A 96 -2.31 10.77 11.47
N GLU A 97 -2.83 10.11 10.43
CA GLU A 97 -3.25 8.72 10.45
C GLU A 97 -2.40 7.92 9.45
N LYS A 98 -2.13 6.65 9.77
CA LYS A 98 -1.47 5.74 8.83
C LYS A 98 -2.45 5.37 7.70
N GLU A 99 -1.91 5.19 6.50
CA GLU A 99 -2.65 4.78 5.30
C GLU A 99 -3.68 5.85 4.85
N VAL A 100 -3.19 6.98 4.30
CA VAL A 100 -4.05 8.11 3.89
C VAL A 100 -4.94 7.75 2.70
N HIS A 101 -4.51 6.80 1.86
CA HIS A 101 -5.26 6.35 0.69
C HIS A 101 -5.66 7.49 -0.29
N TYR A 102 -4.81 8.52 -0.39
CA TYR A 102 -4.98 9.62 -1.34
C TYR A 102 -4.93 9.14 -2.79
N TRP A 103 -3.89 8.42 -3.16
CA TRP A 103 -3.63 8.06 -4.56
C TRP A 103 -4.52 6.91 -5.08
N ASP A 104 -5.17 6.16 -4.18
CA ASP A 104 -6.05 5.05 -4.53
C ASP A 104 -7.55 5.32 -4.26
N MET A 105 -7.96 5.59 -3.02
CA MET A 105 -9.38 5.72 -2.63
C MET A 105 -9.89 7.15 -2.72
N HIS A 106 -9.03 8.13 -2.43
CA HIS A 106 -9.38 9.55 -2.39
C HIS A 106 -8.84 10.35 -3.58
N PHE A 107 -8.56 9.69 -4.72
CA PHE A 107 -7.95 10.30 -5.92
C PHE A 107 -8.74 11.45 -6.58
N LYS A 108 -9.98 11.69 -6.12
CA LYS A 108 -10.82 12.82 -6.55
C LYS A 108 -10.64 14.06 -5.67
N LYS A 109 -9.96 13.93 -4.53
CA LYS A 109 -9.56 15.04 -3.68
C LYS A 109 -8.38 15.75 -4.34
N ASP A 110 -8.17 17.01 -3.95
CA ASP A 110 -7.04 17.80 -4.41
C ASP A 110 -5.83 17.67 -3.47
N ASP A 111 -4.72 18.28 -3.89
CA ASP A 111 -3.47 18.24 -3.13
C ASP A 111 -3.61 18.98 -1.79
N LEU A 112 -4.48 19.99 -1.70
CA LEU A 112 -4.73 20.70 -0.43
C LEU A 112 -5.37 19.78 0.61
N TRP A 113 -6.35 18.97 0.20
CA TRP A 113 -6.92 17.95 1.08
C TRP A 113 -5.86 16.93 1.52
N TYR A 114 -5.01 16.47 0.59
CA TYR A 114 -3.93 15.55 0.92
C TYR A 114 -2.93 16.14 1.91
N GLU A 115 -2.49 17.37 1.70
CA GLU A 115 -1.53 18.06 2.57
C GLU A 115 -2.09 18.38 3.96
N SER A 116 -3.41 18.53 4.08
CA SER A 116 -4.10 18.69 5.38
C SER A 116 -4.06 17.43 6.26
N GLN A 117 -3.75 16.27 5.67
CA GLN A 117 -3.59 15.00 6.41
C GLN A 117 -2.27 14.93 7.19
N PHE A 118 -1.39 15.92 7.04
CA PHE A 118 -0.09 15.99 7.72
C PHE A 118 -0.10 17.09 8.80
N PRO A 119 0.75 16.98 9.85
CA PRO A 119 0.95 18.06 10.82
C PRO A 119 1.33 19.39 10.16
N ASP A 120 1.04 20.51 10.81
CA ASP A 120 1.42 21.83 10.29
C ASP A 120 2.91 22.14 10.55
N ASP A 121 3.45 21.66 11.67
CA ASP A 121 4.87 21.80 12.06
C ASP A 121 5.76 20.72 11.41
N VAL A 122 6.08 20.93 10.14
CA VAL A 122 6.96 20.07 9.33
C VAL A 122 8.23 20.77 8.86
N GLU A 123 8.52 21.97 9.37
CA GLU A 123 9.71 22.71 8.97
C GLU A 123 10.98 21.92 9.28
N GLY A 124 11.88 21.81 8.30
CA GLY A 124 13.12 21.03 8.40
C GLY A 124 12.94 19.51 8.45
N LYS A 125 11.71 18.99 8.31
CA LYS A 125 11.43 17.54 8.31
C LYS A 125 11.20 17.00 6.90
N VAL A 126 11.54 15.73 6.71
CA VAL A 126 11.15 14.96 5.55
C VAL A 126 9.76 14.37 5.81
N VAL A 127 8.78 14.75 5.01
CA VAL A 127 7.38 14.36 5.20
C VAL A 127 7.07 13.11 4.38
N GLY A 128 6.38 12.13 4.97
CA GLY A 128 6.04 10.91 4.24
C GLY A 128 4.76 10.22 4.66
N GLU A 129 4.28 9.37 3.77
CA GLU A 129 3.09 8.55 3.94
C GLU A 129 3.45 7.06 3.83
N VAL A 130 2.79 6.21 4.61
CA VAL A 130 2.89 4.76 4.51
C VAL A 130 1.53 4.19 4.14
N THR A 131 1.37 3.79 2.87
CA THR A 131 0.16 3.17 2.32
C THR A 131 0.55 1.98 1.44
N PRO A 132 0.45 0.75 1.97
CA PRO A 132 1.01 -0.43 1.30
C PRO A 132 0.31 -0.83 0.00
N ASP A 133 -0.85 -0.25 -0.24
CA ASP A 133 -1.72 -0.56 -1.37
C ASP A 133 -1.28 0.17 -2.65
N TYR A 134 -0.42 1.18 -2.52
CA TYR A 134 0.08 1.99 -3.62
C TYR A 134 0.97 1.21 -4.60
N LEU A 135 1.66 0.16 -4.14
CA LEU A 135 2.49 -0.69 -5.01
C LEU A 135 1.66 -1.37 -6.11
N SER A 136 0.40 -1.72 -5.80
CA SER A 136 -0.51 -2.40 -6.74
C SER A 136 -1.34 -1.43 -7.60
N MET A 137 -1.05 -0.13 -7.57
CA MET A 137 -1.78 0.85 -8.36
C MET A 137 -1.44 0.79 -9.85
N TRP A 138 -2.40 1.21 -10.65
CA TRP A 138 -2.26 1.32 -12.10
C TRP A 138 -1.33 2.48 -12.45
N MET A 139 -0.68 2.38 -13.61
CA MET A 139 0.29 3.37 -14.09
C MET A 139 -0.25 4.82 -14.08
N GLU A 140 -1.52 5.02 -14.42
CA GLU A 140 -2.15 6.36 -14.40
C GLU A 140 -2.01 7.03 -13.02
N LYS A 141 -2.28 6.29 -11.95
CA LYS A 141 -2.19 6.78 -10.57
C LYS A 141 -0.74 7.02 -10.14
N VAL A 142 0.19 6.16 -10.55
CA VAL A 142 1.63 6.38 -10.34
C VAL A 142 2.10 7.64 -11.05
N GLY A 143 1.56 7.93 -12.24
CA GLY A 143 1.80 9.18 -12.97
C GLY A 143 1.40 10.43 -12.19
N LYS A 144 0.27 10.38 -11.45
CA LYS A 144 -0.18 11.50 -10.62
C LYS A 144 0.76 11.78 -9.44
N ILE A 145 1.34 10.73 -8.83
CA ILE A 145 2.38 10.89 -7.79
C ILE A 145 3.59 11.65 -8.36
N HIS A 146 4.03 11.30 -9.57
CA HIS A 146 5.14 11.98 -10.24
C HIS A 146 4.79 13.44 -10.58
N THR A 147 3.57 13.71 -11.06
CA THR A 147 3.11 15.08 -11.30
C THR A 147 3.10 15.92 -10.02
N TYR A 148 2.67 15.34 -8.90
CA TYR A 148 2.66 16.01 -7.59
C TYR A 148 4.07 16.32 -7.09
N ASN A 149 4.97 15.34 -7.13
CA ASN A 149 6.35 15.53 -6.74
C ASN A 149 7.29 14.66 -7.60
N PRO A 150 7.93 15.25 -8.63
CA PRO A 150 8.90 14.53 -9.46
C PRO A 150 10.11 14.01 -8.67
N LYS A 151 10.42 14.62 -7.51
CA LYS A 151 11.52 14.24 -6.61
C LYS A 151 11.07 13.28 -5.50
N MET A 152 9.86 12.72 -5.58
CA MET A 152 9.34 11.77 -4.59
C MET A 152 10.28 10.57 -4.41
N LYS A 153 10.64 10.25 -3.18
CA LYS A 153 11.32 9.00 -2.85
C LYS A 153 10.29 7.90 -2.58
N VAL A 154 10.54 6.70 -3.08
CA VAL A 154 9.62 5.56 -3.01
C VAL A 154 10.31 4.41 -2.32
N VAL A 155 9.75 3.98 -1.20
CA VAL A 155 10.23 2.84 -0.42
C VAL A 155 9.29 1.67 -0.65
N VAL A 156 9.85 0.51 -0.98
CA VAL A 156 9.16 -0.76 -1.14
C VAL A 156 9.80 -1.76 -0.19
N ILE A 157 8.99 -2.41 0.64
CA ILE A 157 9.39 -3.60 1.38
C ILE A 157 8.58 -4.79 0.87
N TYR A 158 9.25 -5.81 0.33
CA TYR A 158 8.58 -6.98 -0.24
C TYR A 158 8.70 -8.19 0.69
N ARG A 159 7.84 -9.19 0.48
CA ARG A 159 7.87 -10.46 1.22
C ARG A 159 7.62 -11.61 0.25
N ASP A 160 8.08 -12.80 0.60
CA ASP A 160 7.69 -14.04 -0.09
C ASP A 160 6.19 -14.06 -0.35
N GLU A 161 5.80 -14.37 -1.58
CA GLU A 161 4.45 -14.20 -2.10
C GLU A 161 3.44 -15.07 -1.36
N ILE A 162 3.85 -16.29 -1.00
CA ILE A 162 3.04 -17.27 -0.29
C ILE A 162 2.89 -16.84 1.17
N ASP A 163 3.99 -16.45 1.83
CA ASP A 163 3.93 -15.96 3.20
C ASP A 163 3.13 -14.66 3.34
N ARG A 164 3.23 -13.77 2.35
CA ARG A 164 2.43 -12.54 2.28
C ARG A 164 0.95 -12.88 2.12
N ALA A 165 0.62 -13.77 1.17
CA ALA A 165 -0.76 -14.19 0.94
C ALA A 165 -1.36 -14.87 2.18
N TRP A 166 -0.60 -15.76 2.83
CA TRP A 166 -1.00 -16.41 4.08
C TRP A 166 -1.26 -15.39 5.20
N SER A 167 -0.36 -14.42 5.37
CA SER A 167 -0.54 -13.36 6.37
C SER A 167 -1.75 -12.48 6.08
N ALA A 168 -2.06 -12.22 4.81
CA ALA A 168 -3.24 -11.47 4.41
C ALA A 168 -4.52 -12.29 4.64
N PHE A 169 -4.49 -13.60 4.39
CA PHE A 169 -5.60 -14.52 4.65
C PHE A 169 -5.97 -14.54 6.12
N LEU A 170 -4.98 -14.73 7.00
CA LEU A 170 -5.22 -14.69 8.45
C LEU A 170 -5.73 -13.32 8.92
N MET A 171 -5.26 -12.23 8.32
CA MET A 171 -5.78 -10.89 8.61
C MET A 171 -7.24 -10.76 8.20
N TRP A 172 -7.60 -11.23 7.01
CA TRP A 172 -8.98 -11.24 6.51
C TRP A 172 -9.87 -12.11 7.42
N CYS A 173 -9.47 -13.32 7.76
CA CYS A 173 -10.20 -14.17 8.70
C CYS A 173 -10.43 -13.47 10.05
N ARG A 174 -9.44 -12.73 10.55
CA ARG A 174 -9.58 -11.95 11.80
C ARG A 174 -10.61 -10.84 11.67
N ILE A 175 -10.57 -10.06 10.59
CA ILE A 175 -11.50 -8.95 10.35
C ILE A 175 -12.92 -9.48 10.18
N GLU A 176 -13.07 -10.54 9.38
CA GLU A 176 -14.36 -11.16 9.06
C GLU A 176 -14.83 -12.19 10.09
N LYS A 177 -14.08 -12.37 11.19
CA LYS A 177 -14.34 -13.34 12.27
C LYS A 177 -14.60 -14.77 11.73
N LYS A 178 -13.78 -15.20 10.76
CA LYS A 178 -13.83 -16.54 10.18
C LYS A 178 -13.06 -17.53 11.03
N ASP A 179 -13.67 -18.69 11.26
CA ASP A 179 -13.02 -19.85 11.82
C ASP A 179 -12.31 -20.62 10.70
N VAL A 180 -10.98 -20.64 10.73
CA VAL A 180 -10.16 -21.32 9.72
C VAL A 180 -10.29 -22.85 9.86
N SER A 181 -10.59 -23.37 11.06
CA SER A 181 -10.71 -24.82 11.31
C SER A 181 -11.98 -25.42 10.70
N ALA A 182 -12.98 -24.58 10.44
CA ALA A 182 -14.20 -24.94 9.75
C ALA A 182 -14.07 -24.88 8.21
N MET A 183 -12.94 -24.44 7.67
CA MET A 183 -12.69 -24.36 6.23
C MET A 183 -11.96 -25.61 5.76
N SER A 184 -12.37 -26.14 4.60
CA SER A 184 -11.62 -27.17 3.88
C SER A 184 -10.32 -26.62 3.30
N GLU A 185 -9.35 -27.50 3.03
CA GLU A 185 -8.10 -27.13 2.36
C GLU A 185 -8.34 -26.44 1.01
N ASP A 186 -9.36 -26.86 0.27
CA ASP A 186 -9.72 -26.24 -1.02
C ASP A 186 -10.28 -24.84 -0.86
N GLU A 187 -11.12 -24.58 0.15
CA GLU A 187 -11.62 -23.22 0.43
C GLU A 187 -10.48 -22.28 0.83
N VAL A 188 -9.53 -22.77 1.63
CA VAL A 188 -8.35 -21.99 2.04
C VAL A 188 -7.45 -21.73 0.82
N PHE A 189 -7.21 -22.75 -0.01
CA PHE A 189 -6.43 -22.61 -1.24
C PHE A 189 -7.07 -21.61 -2.21
N ASP A 190 -8.37 -21.72 -2.47
CA ASP A 190 -9.12 -20.82 -3.36
C ASP A 190 -9.08 -19.38 -2.83
N SER A 191 -9.19 -19.20 -1.51
CA SER A 191 -9.02 -17.89 -0.89
C SER A 191 -7.62 -17.33 -1.14
N LEU A 192 -6.56 -18.12 -0.91
CA LEU A 192 -5.17 -17.71 -1.05
C LEU A 192 -4.73 -17.46 -2.50
N THR A 193 -5.49 -17.92 -3.48
CA THR A 193 -5.12 -17.88 -4.90
C THR A 193 -6.02 -16.97 -5.73
N ASN A 194 -6.96 -16.25 -5.11
CA ASN A 194 -7.81 -15.31 -5.85
C ASN A 194 -7.02 -14.07 -6.36
N ASP A 195 -7.63 -13.32 -7.27
CA ASP A 195 -7.02 -12.17 -7.93
C ASP A 195 -6.60 -11.04 -6.96
N TYR A 196 -7.30 -10.90 -5.83
CA TYR A 196 -6.93 -9.91 -4.80
C TYR A 196 -5.58 -10.24 -4.17
N TYR A 197 -5.32 -11.52 -3.82
CA TYR A 197 -4.03 -11.90 -3.25
C TYR A 197 -2.91 -11.85 -4.27
N GLN A 198 -3.18 -12.25 -5.52
CA GLN A 198 -2.21 -12.20 -6.60
C GLN A 198 -1.78 -10.77 -6.93
N SER A 199 -2.73 -9.85 -7.11
CA SER A 199 -2.44 -8.45 -7.44
C SER A 199 -1.58 -7.75 -6.38
N ARG A 200 -1.80 -8.04 -5.09
CA ARG A 200 -0.98 -7.49 -3.99
C ARG A 200 0.37 -8.18 -3.78
N SER A 201 0.60 -9.32 -4.42
CA SER A 201 1.91 -10.00 -4.47
C SER A 201 2.70 -9.66 -5.75
N ASN A 202 2.13 -8.90 -6.69
CA ASN A 202 2.76 -8.57 -7.98
C ASN A 202 3.79 -7.43 -7.84
N LEU A 203 4.94 -7.74 -7.23
CA LEU A 203 6.06 -6.82 -7.09
C LEU A 203 6.61 -6.40 -8.45
N ALA A 204 6.72 -7.31 -9.42
CA ALA A 204 7.28 -7.02 -10.74
C ALA A 204 6.47 -5.94 -11.47
N GLY A 205 5.15 -6.06 -11.47
CA GLY A 205 4.26 -5.06 -12.06
C GLY A 205 4.32 -3.73 -11.32
N GLY A 206 4.22 -3.76 -9.98
CA GLY A 206 4.28 -2.55 -9.16
C GLY A 206 5.60 -1.80 -9.33
N LEU A 207 6.72 -2.48 -9.16
CA LEU A 207 8.06 -1.91 -9.33
C LEU A 207 8.27 -1.39 -10.76
N GLY A 208 7.79 -2.12 -11.77
CA GLY A 208 7.82 -1.69 -13.17
C GLY A 208 7.04 -0.40 -13.43
N ASN A 209 5.91 -0.19 -12.76
CA ASN A 209 5.15 1.05 -12.89
C ASN A 209 5.92 2.25 -12.32
N TYR A 210 6.52 2.10 -11.14
CA TYR A 210 7.30 3.18 -10.52
C TYR A 210 8.58 3.49 -11.31
N LEU A 211 9.30 2.49 -11.81
CA LEU A 211 10.54 2.68 -12.59
C LEU A 211 10.33 3.37 -13.95
N GLN A 212 9.11 3.39 -14.48
CA GLN A 212 8.79 4.14 -15.70
C GLN A 212 8.57 5.64 -15.43
N LYS A 213 8.36 6.02 -14.17
CA LYS A 213 8.11 7.42 -13.77
C LYS A 213 9.24 8.02 -12.96
N PHE A 214 9.93 7.21 -12.17
CA PHE A 214 10.98 7.65 -11.27
C PHE A 214 12.29 6.96 -11.63
N PRO A 215 13.42 7.69 -11.58
CA PRO A 215 14.73 7.09 -11.70
C PRO A 215 14.98 6.14 -10.53
N LYS A 216 15.84 5.15 -10.73
CA LYS A 216 16.10 4.09 -9.74
C LYS A 216 16.57 4.66 -8.39
N GLU A 217 17.32 5.74 -8.41
CA GLU A 217 17.90 6.41 -7.23
C GLU A 217 16.82 7.00 -6.32
N GLN A 218 15.59 7.15 -6.83
CA GLN A 218 14.42 7.54 -6.06
C GLN A 218 13.63 6.33 -5.53
N LEU A 219 14.11 5.11 -5.73
CA LEU A 219 13.50 3.88 -5.23
C LEU A 219 14.43 3.15 -4.26
N PHE A 220 13.90 2.76 -3.11
CA PHE A 220 14.53 1.85 -2.17
C PHE A 220 13.71 0.58 -2.07
N VAL A 221 14.35 -0.59 -2.22
CA VAL A 221 13.66 -1.89 -2.23
C VAL A 221 14.30 -2.82 -1.20
N ALA A 222 13.56 -3.12 -0.14
CA ALA A 222 13.98 -3.96 0.99
C ALA A 222 13.26 -5.31 1.01
N ASP A 223 13.95 -6.32 1.53
CA ASP A 223 13.35 -7.62 1.84
C ASP A 223 12.77 -7.60 3.26
N PHE A 224 11.57 -8.13 3.45
CA PHE A 224 10.96 -8.31 4.77
C PHE A 224 11.85 -9.10 5.73
N LYS A 225 12.71 -9.99 5.23
CA LYS A 225 13.68 -10.73 6.05
C LYS A 225 14.66 -9.82 6.78
N ASP A 226 15.01 -8.66 6.21
CA ASP A 226 15.94 -7.72 6.81
C ASP A 226 15.41 -7.13 8.13
N ILE A 227 14.08 -7.08 8.32
CA ILE A 227 13.47 -6.69 9.61
C ILE A 227 13.91 -7.64 10.74
N ARG A 228 14.15 -8.92 10.44
CA ARG A 228 14.52 -9.92 11.45
C ARG A 228 16.03 -10.05 11.58
N GLU A 229 16.69 -10.09 10.43
CA GLU A 229 18.11 -10.44 10.35
C GLU A 229 19.00 -9.24 10.67
N ARG A 230 18.56 -8.02 10.34
CA ARG A 230 19.36 -6.80 10.45
C ARG A 230 18.53 -5.51 10.62
N PRO A 231 17.60 -5.44 11.61
CA PRO A 231 16.61 -4.37 11.70
C PRO A 231 17.18 -2.95 11.81
N GLN A 232 18.25 -2.76 12.59
CA GLN A 232 18.88 -1.44 12.73
C GLN A 232 19.59 -1.01 11.44
N GLU A 233 20.30 -1.93 10.79
CA GLU A 233 21.00 -1.67 9.52
C GLU A 233 20.00 -1.34 8.41
N LEU A 234 18.89 -2.08 8.32
CA LEU A 234 17.80 -1.76 7.41
C LEU A 234 17.29 -0.33 7.61
N MET A 235 17.05 0.10 8.86
CA MET A 235 16.60 1.46 9.11
C MET A 235 17.68 2.51 8.81
N ASN A 236 18.95 2.21 9.09
CA ASN A 236 20.06 3.09 8.70
C ASN A 236 20.10 3.29 7.17
N ASP A 237 19.97 2.21 6.40
CA ASP A 237 19.92 2.27 4.93
C ASP A 237 18.74 3.13 4.45
N VAL A 238 17.57 2.97 5.07
CA VAL A 238 16.37 3.76 4.77
C VAL A 238 16.56 5.23 5.14
N PHE A 239 17.14 5.55 6.30
CA PHE A 239 17.40 6.93 6.73
C PHE A 239 18.40 7.61 5.80
N GLN A 240 19.49 6.92 5.43
CA GLN A 240 20.44 7.40 4.45
C GLN A 240 19.77 7.64 3.09
N PHE A 241 18.95 6.70 2.62
CA PHE A 241 18.18 6.85 1.40
C PHE A 241 17.25 8.06 1.45
N LEU A 242 16.55 8.30 2.56
CA LEU A 242 15.68 9.45 2.74
C LEU A 242 16.46 10.76 2.91
N GLY A 243 17.74 10.70 3.28
CA GLY A 243 18.60 11.86 3.50
C GLY A 243 18.40 12.49 4.87
N VAL A 244 18.00 11.69 5.86
CA VAL A 244 17.86 12.13 7.26
C VAL A 244 19.00 11.55 8.11
N PRO A 245 19.35 12.17 9.25
CA PRO A 245 20.34 11.62 10.18
C PRO A 245 20.03 10.18 10.58
N SER A 246 21.04 9.35 10.85
CA SER A 246 20.77 8.05 11.44
C SER A 246 20.27 8.20 12.89
N LEU A 247 19.39 7.30 13.31
CA LEU A 247 18.88 7.24 14.68
C LEU A 247 19.13 5.84 15.24
N LEU A 248 19.75 5.77 16.43
CA LEU A 248 19.84 4.51 17.17
C LEU A 248 18.47 4.19 17.76
N ILE A 249 17.87 3.10 17.32
CA ILE A 249 16.54 2.67 17.75
C ILE A 249 16.71 1.68 18.89
N GLN A 250 15.89 1.82 19.94
CA GLN A 250 15.89 0.90 21.08
C GLN A 250 15.63 -0.54 20.62
N GLU A 251 16.41 -1.49 21.11
CA GLU A 251 16.36 -2.90 20.72
C GLU A 251 14.97 -3.52 20.97
N GLU A 252 14.30 -3.11 22.04
CA GLU A 252 12.93 -3.51 22.35
C GLU A 252 11.97 -3.07 21.26
N LYS A 253 12.18 -1.92 20.62
CA LYS A 253 11.32 -1.43 19.56
C LYS A 253 11.55 -2.18 18.25
N LEU A 254 12.80 -2.51 17.95
CA LEU A 254 13.17 -3.32 16.79
C LEU A 254 12.57 -4.74 16.90
N SER A 255 12.52 -5.30 18.12
CA SER A 255 12.03 -6.66 18.40
C SER A 255 10.52 -6.76 18.69
N LYS A 256 9.86 -5.75 19.29
CA LYS A 256 8.45 -5.80 19.76
C LYS A 256 7.41 -6.10 18.68
N ASN A 257 7.68 -5.73 17.43
CA ASN A 257 6.74 -5.98 16.33
C ASN A 257 7.01 -7.29 15.58
N TYR A 258 8.07 -8.03 15.96
CA TYR A 258 8.33 -9.39 15.50
C TYR A 258 7.59 -10.47 16.31
N GLN A 259 7.02 -10.12 17.47
CA GLN A 259 6.11 -11.02 18.20
C GLN A 259 4.77 -11.28 17.49
N ILE A 260 4.61 -10.84 16.23
CA ILE A 260 3.67 -11.48 15.31
C ILE A 260 4.32 -12.77 14.81
N THR A 261 4.09 -13.86 15.56
CA THR A 261 4.20 -15.28 15.15
C THR A 261 5.56 -15.99 15.22
N THR A 262 6.27 -15.88 16.35
CA THR A 262 7.14 -16.99 16.84
C THR A 262 6.94 -17.35 18.30
N ASP A 263 6.26 -16.51 19.10
CA ASP A 263 6.00 -16.81 20.51
C ASP A 263 4.56 -17.28 20.72
N ARG A 264 4.41 -18.61 20.84
CA ARG A 264 3.16 -19.29 21.16
C ARG A 264 2.86 -19.13 22.64
N THR A 265 2.41 -17.96 23.15
CA THR A 265 1.64 -17.98 24.42
C THR A 265 0.76 -16.78 24.81
N ALA A 266 0.95 -15.53 24.36
CA ALA A 266 0.45 -14.44 25.24
C ALA A 266 -0.39 -13.26 24.69
N VAL A 267 -0.80 -13.15 23.41
CA VAL A 267 -1.58 -11.94 22.99
C VAL A 267 -2.76 -12.23 22.03
N LEU A 268 -3.25 -13.47 21.94
CA LEU A 268 -4.21 -13.85 20.87
C LEU A 268 -5.40 -14.67 21.36
N GLU A 269 -6.06 -14.22 22.42
CA GLU A 269 -7.23 -14.95 22.94
C GLU A 269 -8.47 -14.95 22.03
N ASN A 270 -8.47 -14.39 20.82
CA ASN A 270 -9.70 -14.40 20.01
C ASN A 270 -9.65 -14.65 18.49
N VAL A 271 -8.52 -15.00 17.85
CA VAL A 271 -8.57 -15.52 16.44
C VAL A 271 -7.50 -16.56 16.09
N GLN A 272 -6.35 -16.64 16.77
CA GLN A 272 -5.33 -17.64 16.40
C GLN A 272 -5.61 -19.08 16.88
N ASN A 273 -6.69 -19.30 17.63
CA ASN A 273 -7.05 -20.62 18.16
C ASN A 273 -7.73 -21.56 17.14
N ALA A 274 -7.57 -21.36 15.83
CA ALA A 274 -8.26 -22.23 14.86
C ALA A 274 -7.57 -22.41 13.51
N VAL A 275 -6.25 -22.20 13.36
CA VAL A 275 -5.56 -22.72 12.16
C VAL A 275 -5.20 -24.18 12.43
N PRO A 276 -5.76 -25.17 11.70
CA PRO A 276 -5.41 -26.57 11.90
C PRO A 276 -3.90 -26.79 11.76
N GLU A 277 -3.35 -27.63 12.64
CA GLU A 277 -1.95 -28.03 12.57
C GLU A 277 -1.66 -28.70 11.21
N GLY A 278 -0.54 -28.33 10.59
CA GLY A 278 -0.15 -28.86 9.27
C GLY A 278 -0.88 -28.24 8.08
N LEU A 279 -1.90 -27.40 8.25
CA LEU A 279 -2.69 -26.87 7.12
C LEU A 279 -1.82 -26.12 6.10
N LYS A 280 -0.88 -25.29 6.57
CA LYS A 280 0.00 -24.54 5.67
C LYS A 280 0.97 -25.47 4.95
N GLU A 281 1.46 -26.49 5.64
CA GLU A 281 2.36 -27.52 5.13
C GLU A 281 1.66 -28.38 4.06
N ASN A 282 0.41 -28.78 4.31
CA ASN A 282 -0.42 -29.54 3.37
C ASN A 282 -0.64 -28.76 2.06
N LEU A 283 -0.88 -27.45 2.17
CA LEU A 283 -1.09 -26.58 1.01
C LEU A 283 0.22 -26.15 0.31
N ALA A 284 1.39 -26.39 0.91
CA ALA A 284 2.65 -25.79 0.47
C ALA A 284 3.01 -26.17 -0.97
N ALA A 285 2.82 -27.43 -1.37
CA ALA A 285 3.14 -27.88 -2.73
C ALA A 285 2.25 -27.20 -3.78
N ARG A 286 0.93 -27.18 -3.55
CA ARG A 286 -0.05 -26.53 -4.44
C ARG A 286 0.19 -25.03 -4.55
N LEU A 287 0.45 -24.36 -3.42
CA LEU A 287 0.74 -22.93 -3.40
C LEU A 287 2.05 -22.61 -4.12
N LYS A 288 3.11 -23.39 -3.91
CA LYS A 288 4.38 -23.24 -4.65
C LYS A 288 4.18 -23.38 -6.15
N GLU A 289 3.41 -24.38 -6.59
CA GLU A 289 3.12 -24.58 -8.01
C GLU A 289 2.34 -23.38 -8.58
N PHE A 290 1.28 -22.96 -7.89
CA PHE A 290 0.44 -21.83 -8.31
C PHE A 290 1.22 -20.52 -8.39
N TYR A 291 1.99 -20.18 -7.36
CA TYR A 291 2.74 -18.94 -7.27
C TYR A 291 4.04 -18.94 -8.08
N ARG A 292 4.50 -20.10 -8.60
CA ARG A 292 5.78 -20.25 -9.32
C ARG A 292 6.01 -19.20 -10.42
N PRO A 293 5.04 -18.89 -11.30
CA PRO A 293 5.25 -17.89 -12.35
C PRO A 293 5.51 -16.50 -11.77
N MET A 294 4.75 -16.10 -10.74
CA MET A 294 4.90 -14.80 -10.09
C MET A 294 6.22 -14.70 -9.31
N VAL A 295 6.60 -15.75 -8.57
CA VAL A 295 7.90 -15.82 -7.88
C VAL A 295 9.04 -15.63 -8.90
N LYS A 296 8.96 -16.26 -10.07
CA LYS A 296 9.96 -16.11 -11.13
C LYS A 296 10.01 -14.67 -11.65
N ALA A 297 8.85 -14.06 -11.90
CA ALA A 297 8.75 -12.68 -12.38
C ALA A 297 9.29 -11.67 -11.35
N ASN A 298 8.90 -11.80 -10.09
CA ASN A 298 9.34 -10.93 -9.00
C ASN A 298 10.85 -11.05 -8.75
N LYS A 299 11.41 -12.27 -8.77
CA LYS A 299 12.87 -12.47 -8.68
C LYS A 299 13.62 -11.85 -9.86
N ALA A 300 13.10 -11.97 -11.08
CA ALA A 300 13.70 -11.34 -12.25
C ALA A 300 13.67 -9.80 -12.16
N ALA A 301 12.56 -9.23 -11.70
CA ALA A 301 12.43 -7.80 -11.47
C ALA A 301 13.41 -7.28 -10.41
N LEU A 302 13.54 -7.99 -9.28
CA LEU A 302 14.51 -7.68 -8.23
C LEU A 302 15.97 -7.76 -8.72
N LYS A 303 16.29 -8.81 -9.50
CA LYS A 303 17.62 -8.96 -10.10
C LYS A 303 17.93 -7.78 -11.02
N LYS A 304 17.01 -7.44 -11.93
CA LYS A 304 17.16 -6.29 -12.84
C LYS A 304 17.30 -4.97 -12.08
N PHE A 305 16.46 -4.76 -11.05
CA PHE A 305 16.55 -3.56 -10.21
C PHE A 305 17.94 -3.42 -9.58
N ARG A 306 18.52 -4.52 -9.08
CA ARG A 306 19.87 -4.52 -8.49
C ARG A 306 20.97 -4.31 -9.53
N GLU A 307 20.90 -4.95 -10.69
CA GLU A 307 21.92 -4.89 -11.75
C GLU A 307 22.12 -3.49 -12.35
N VAL A 308 21.07 -2.66 -12.39
CA VAL A 308 21.16 -1.26 -12.84
C VAL A 308 22.08 -0.41 -11.92
N ALA A 309 22.64 -0.95 -10.83
CA ALA A 309 23.57 -0.24 -9.94
C ALA A 309 25.00 -0.11 -10.49
N ASN A 310 25.34 -0.83 -11.56
CA ASN A 310 26.72 -0.94 -12.06
C ASN A 310 26.91 -0.31 -13.46
N GLY A 311 26.03 0.61 -13.87
CA GLY A 311 26.05 1.25 -15.20
C GLY A 311 26.19 2.76 -15.11
#